data_AF-A0A2E5C5V7-F1
#
_entry.id   AF-A0A2E5C5V7-F1
#
_cell.length_a   1.000
_cell.length_b   1.000
_cell.length_c   1.000
_cell.angle_alpha   90.00
_cell.angle_beta   90.00
_cell.angle_gamma   90.00
#
_symmetry.space_group_name_H-M   'P 1'
#
loop_
_entity.id
_entity.type
_entity.pdbx_description
1 polymer ?
#
loop_
_entity_poly.entity_id
_entity_poly.type
_entity_poly.pdbx_seq_one_letter_code
_entity_poly.pdbx_strand_id
1 'polypeptide(L)'
;MSRDDQSIFEDEGAGYLVSVSDIMAGLLFIFIITLVSFVIHFQQASERITNNKKVRDELLTRIEQQLTGRGLQVKIDKELGVLRLTEQAVRFRTNSWELDEQPQKNLDIIAEVLSELLPCYATTSSIPTDCDGD
;
A
#
# COMPACT_ATOMS: atom_id res chain seq x y z
N MET A 1 -43.62 -53.75 -38.88
CA MET A 1 -43.49 -52.30 -38.59
C MET A 1 -42.89 -52.18 -37.19
N SER A 2 -42.01 -51.21 -36.97
CA SER A 2 -41.35 -50.89 -35.68
C SER A 2 -40.04 -51.63 -35.36
N ARG A 3 -38.97 -51.30 -36.09
CA ARG A 3 -37.59 -51.57 -35.64
C ARG A 3 -36.49 -50.66 -36.25
N ASP A 4 -36.86 -49.62 -37.00
CA ASP A 4 -35.91 -48.66 -37.59
C ASP A 4 -35.97 -47.25 -36.96
N ASP A 5 -37.00 -46.96 -36.14
CA ASP A 5 -37.13 -45.64 -35.48
C ASP A 5 -36.22 -45.49 -34.25
N GLN A 6 -35.62 -46.56 -33.73
CA GLN A 6 -34.92 -46.50 -32.43
C GLN A 6 -33.44 -46.06 -32.53
N SER A 7 -32.81 -46.10 -33.71
CA SER A 7 -31.39 -45.75 -33.89
C SER A 7 -31.13 -44.26 -34.16
N ILE A 8 -32.12 -43.51 -34.68
CA ILE A 8 -31.96 -42.08 -35.02
C ILE A 8 -32.01 -41.20 -33.76
N PHE A 9 -32.82 -41.55 -32.75
CA PHE A 9 -32.92 -40.78 -31.51
C PHE A 9 -31.70 -40.91 -30.57
N GLU A 10 -30.91 -41.99 -30.68
CA GLU A 10 -29.68 -42.18 -29.87
C GLU A 10 -28.51 -41.30 -30.36
N ASP A 11 -28.43 -41.03 -31.66
CA ASP A 11 -27.37 -40.23 -32.29
C ASP A 11 -27.54 -38.72 -32.05
N GLU A 12 -28.78 -38.21 -32.07
CA GLU A 12 -29.07 -36.80 -31.75
C GLU A 12 -28.79 -36.45 -30.28
N GLY A 13 -29.11 -37.38 -29.36
CA GLY A 13 -28.78 -37.22 -27.94
C GLY A 13 -27.27 -37.24 -27.68
N ALA A 14 -26.54 -38.10 -28.38
CA ALA A 14 -25.08 -38.16 -28.31
C ALA A 14 -24.43 -36.86 -28.83
N GLY A 15 -24.91 -36.32 -29.96
CA GLY A 15 -24.46 -35.03 -30.49
C GLY A 15 -24.71 -33.86 -29.53
N TYR A 16 -25.88 -33.83 -28.88
CA TYR A 16 -26.20 -32.84 -27.86
C TYR A 16 -25.26 -32.93 -26.65
N LEU A 17 -24.97 -34.15 -26.15
CA LEU A 17 -24.04 -34.34 -25.03
C LEU A 17 -22.62 -33.90 -25.37
N VAL A 18 -22.17 -34.11 -26.60
CA VAL A 18 -20.86 -33.63 -27.08
C VAL A 18 -20.84 -32.09 -27.11
N SER A 19 -21.88 -31.45 -27.63
CA SER A 19 -21.97 -29.98 -27.67
C SER A 19 -22.06 -29.34 -26.28
N VAL A 20 -22.81 -29.96 -25.35
CA VAL A 20 -22.88 -29.51 -23.95
C VAL A 20 -21.53 -29.65 -23.26
N SER A 21 -20.82 -30.75 -23.54
CA SER A 21 -19.49 -30.99 -22.99
C SER A 21 -18.46 -29.96 -23.47
N ASP A 22 -18.54 -29.55 -24.75
CA ASP A 22 -17.66 -28.52 -25.32
C ASP A 22 -17.93 -27.13 -24.73
N ILE A 23 -19.22 -26.78 -24.52
CA ILE A 23 -19.61 -25.53 -23.84
C ILE A 23 -19.12 -25.52 -22.38
N MET A 24 -19.26 -26.65 -21.67
CA MET A 24 -18.78 -26.78 -20.28
C MET A 24 -17.26 -26.65 -20.19
N ALA A 25 -16.53 -27.31 -21.09
CA ALA A 25 -15.07 -27.18 -21.18
C ALA A 25 -14.65 -25.74 -21.49
N GLY A 26 -15.36 -25.07 -22.40
CA GLY A 26 -15.14 -23.66 -22.73
C GLY A 26 -15.41 -22.71 -21.57
N LEU A 27 -16.51 -22.90 -20.83
CA LEU A 27 -16.83 -22.11 -19.65
C LEU A 27 -15.83 -22.31 -18.53
N LEU A 28 -15.35 -23.55 -18.32
CA LEU A 28 -14.28 -23.82 -17.37
C LEU A 28 -12.99 -23.09 -17.73
N PHE A 29 -12.63 -23.03 -19.02
CA PHE A 29 -11.44 -22.30 -19.46
C PHE A 29 -11.55 -20.79 -19.22
N ILE A 30 -12.69 -20.19 -19.57
CA ILE A 30 -12.97 -18.77 -19.31
C ILE A 30 -12.97 -18.49 -17.80
N PHE A 31 -13.54 -19.40 -17.01
CA PHE A 31 -13.57 -19.29 -15.55
C PHE A 31 -12.17 -19.34 -14.95
N ILE A 32 -11.31 -20.26 -15.40
CA ILE A 32 -9.90 -20.35 -14.99
C ILE A 32 -9.16 -19.06 -15.33
N ILE A 33 -9.31 -18.54 -16.56
CA ILE A 33 -8.69 -17.26 -16.96
C ILE A 33 -9.17 -16.11 -16.06
N THR A 34 -10.48 -16.06 -15.78
CA THR A 34 -11.06 -15.02 -14.92
C THR A 34 -10.53 -15.11 -13.50
N LEU A 35 -10.40 -16.32 -12.93
CA LEU A 35 -9.82 -16.52 -11.60
C LEU A 35 -8.34 -16.11 -11.55
N VAL A 36 -7.54 -16.52 -12.53
CA VAL A 36 -6.13 -16.12 -12.61
C VAL A 36 -6.01 -14.60 -12.74
N SER A 37 -6.84 -13.97 -13.58
CA SER A 37 -6.89 -12.52 -13.72
C SER A 37 -7.25 -11.83 -12.41
N PHE A 38 -8.23 -12.35 -11.66
CA PHE A 38 -8.60 -11.81 -10.36
C PHE A 38 -7.48 -11.95 -9.34
N VAL A 39 -6.82 -13.12 -9.28
CA VAL A 39 -5.68 -13.36 -8.38
C VAL A 39 -4.54 -12.39 -8.67
N ILE A 40 -4.18 -12.20 -9.93
CA ILE A 40 -3.12 -11.25 -10.33
C ILE A 40 -3.50 -9.82 -9.93
N HIS A 41 -4.75 -9.40 -10.21
CA HIS A 41 -5.22 -8.07 -9.86
C HIS A 41 -5.25 -7.84 -8.34
N PHE A 42 -5.64 -8.85 -7.57
CA PHE A 42 -5.64 -8.81 -6.11
C PHE A 42 -4.22 -8.71 -5.53
N GLN A 43 -3.26 -9.47 -6.07
CA GLN A 43 -1.86 -9.39 -5.66
C GLN A 43 -1.28 -7.99 -5.90
N GLN A 44 -1.49 -7.40 -7.08
CA GLN A 44 -1.02 -6.06 -7.39
C GLN A 44 -1.62 -4.98 -6.47
N ALA A 45 -2.92 -5.10 -6.15
CA ALA A 45 -3.57 -4.18 -5.22
C ALA A 45 -3.01 -4.30 -3.79
N SER A 46 -2.72 -5.53 -3.34
CA SER A 46 -2.15 -5.79 -2.01
C SER A 46 -0.69 -5.33 -1.89
N GLU A 47 0.14 -5.55 -2.91
CA GLU A 47 1.54 -5.14 -2.93
C GLU A 47 1.70 -3.62 -2.88
N ARG A 48 0.88 -2.88 -3.64
CA ARG A 48 0.94 -1.40 -3.63
C ARG A 48 0.63 -0.80 -2.27
N ILE A 49 -0.35 -1.36 -1.55
CA ILE A 49 -0.73 -0.91 -0.21
C ILE A 49 0.38 -1.26 0.79
N THR A 50 0.91 -2.48 0.70
CA THR A 50 2.00 -2.95 1.57
C THR A 50 3.27 -2.11 1.40
N ASN A 51 3.65 -1.81 0.15
CA ASN A 51 4.83 -1.00 -0.15
C ASN A 51 4.69 0.44 0.37
N ASN A 52 3.54 1.09 0.17
CA ASN A 52 3.32 2.44 0.70
C ASN A 52 3.41 2.47 2.24
N LYS A 53 2.83 1.46 2.90
CA LYS A 53 2.91 1.35 4.36
C LYS A 53 4.35 1.17 4.83
N LYS A 54 5.12 0.30 4.16
CA LYS A 54 6.54 0.05 4.48
C LYS A 54 7.39 1.31 4.33
N VAL A 55 7.23 2.03 3.20
CA VAL A 55 7.96 3.28 2.93
C VAL A 55 7.62 4.35 3.97
N ARG A 56 6.33 4.50 4.32
CA ARG A 56 5.89 5.44 5.36
C ARG A 56 6.47 5.09 6.74
N ASP A 57 6.44 3.82 7.11
CA ASP A 57 6.95 3.36 8.41
C ASP A 57 8.47 3.55 8.51
N GLU A 58 9.20 3.35 7.41
CA GLU A 58 10.64 3.63 7.33
C GLU A 58 10.93 5.12 7.50
N LEU A 59 10.23 6.00 6.77
CA LEU A 59 10.35 7.45 6.91
C LEU A 59 10.13 7.90 8.35
N LEU A 60 9.03 7.47 8.97
CA LEU A 60 8.71 7.85 10.35
C LEU A 60 9.80 7.38 11.32
N THR A 61 10.30 6.15 11.14
CA THR A 61 11.38 5.59 11.97
C THR A 61 12.68 6.38 11.82
N ARG A 62 13.06 6.75 10.59
CA ARG A 62 14.25 7.58 10.34
C ARG A 62 14.13 8.96 11.01
N ILE A 63 12.96 9.60 10.92
CA ILE A 63 12.71 10.90 11.58
C ILE A 63 12.82 10.75 13.10
N GLU A 64 12.22 9.72 13.70
CA GLU A 64 12.33 9.49 15.15
C GLU A 64 13.77 9.27 15.60
N GLN A 65 14.55 8.48 14.85
CA GLN A 65 15.96 8.25 15.17
C GLN A 65 16.78 9.55 15.12
N GLN A 66 16.64 10.35 14.06
CA GLN A 66 17.37 11.61 13.94
C GLN A 66 16.96 12.63 15.01
N LEU A 67 15.66 12.74 15.33
CA LEU A 67 15.18 13.65 16.37
C LEU A 67 15.60 13.20 17.77
N THR A 68 15.51 11.89 18.06
CA THR A 68 15.91 11.34 19.37
C THR A 68 17.42 11.48 19.58
N GLY A 69 18.23 11.28 18.54
CA GLY A 69 19.67 11.50 18.57
C GLY A 69 20.06 12.96 18.88
N ARG A 70 19.19 13.92 18.54
CA ARG A 70 19.34 15.34 18.85
C ARG A 70 18.65 15.74 20.16
N GLY A 71 18.19 14.78 20.98
CA GLY A 71 17.61 14.99 22.30
C GLY A 71 16.12 15.33 22.32
N LEU A 72 15.42 15.22 21.18
CA LEU A 72 13.98 15.48 21.08
C LEU A 72 13.18 14.19 21.14
N GLN A 73 12.36 14.05 22.18
CA GLN A 73 11.45 12.91 22.31
C GLN A 73 10.19 13.12 21.49
N VAL A 74 9.99 12.24 20.51
CA VAL A 74 8.79 12.16 19.67
C VAL A 74 8.11 10.81 19.86
N LYS A 75 6.83 10.72 19.48
CA LYS A 75 6.07 9.47 19.49
C LYS A 75 5.54 9.19 18.09
N ILE A 76 5.75 7.98 17.58
CA ILE A 76 5.15 7.54 16.32
C ILE A 76 3.89 6.73 16.59
N ASP A 77 2.80 7.11 15.92
CA ASP A 77 1.64 6.24 15.71
C ASP A 77 1.78 5.59 14.33
N LYS A 78 2.18 4.31 14.30
CA LYS A 78 2.39 3.56 13.04
C LYS A 78 1.08 3.17 12.35
N GLU A 79 -0.02 3.09 13.10
CA GLU A 79 -1.32 2.77 12.57
C GLU A 79 -1.86 3.95 11.77
N LEU A 80 -1.85 5.13 12.38
CA LEU A 80 -2.28 6.37 11.76
C LEU A 80 -1.22 6.98 10.83
N GLY A 81 0.05 6.61 10.98
CA GLY A 81 1.17 7.18 10.23
C GLY A 81 1.49 8.62 10.66
N VAL A 82 1.34 8.93 11.94
CA VAL A 82 1.48 10.29 12.48
C VAL A 82 2.65 10.34 13.46
N LEU A 83 3.49 11.37 13.32
CA LEU A 83 4.50 11.73 14.31
C LEU A 83 3.93 12.77 15.26
N ARG A 84 3.91 12.45 16.55
CA ARG A 84 3.45 13.34 17.61
C ARG A 84 4.64 13.96 18.33
N LEU A 85 4.72 15.28 18.25
CA LEU A 85 5.63 16.07 19.07
C LEU A 85 5.09 16.11 20.50
N THR A 86 5.96 15.83 21.47
CA THR A 86 5.59 15.88 22.89
C THR A 86 5.65 17.32 23.40
N GLU A 87 4.99 17.60 24.54
CA GLU A 87 5.08 18.91 25.19
C GLU A 87 6.50 19.26 25.65
N GLN A 88 7.40 18.27 25.73
CA GLN A 88 8.81 18.50 26.02
C GLN A 88 9.57 19.01 24.78
N ALA A 89 9.07 18.70 23.58
CA ALA A 89 9.66 19.12 22.31
C ALA A 89 9.19 20.54 21.91
N VAL A 90 7.88 20.81 21.94
CA VAL A 90 7.34 22.13 21.57
C VAL A 90 6.27 22.53 22.58
N ARG A 91 6.64 23.39 23.53
CA ARG A 91 5.74 23.91 24.55
C ARG A 91 5.37 25.35 24.24
N PHE A 92 4.06 25.62 24.25
CA PHE A 92 3.53 26.98 24.25
C PHE A 92 3.09 27.36 25.67
N ARG A 93 3.20 28.63 26.02
CA ARG A 93 2.62 29.12 27.28
C ARG A 93 1.09 29.09 27.17
N THR A 94 0.41 28.86 28.28
CA THR A 94 -1.06 28.88 28.32
C THR A 94 -1.56 30.22 27.79
N ASN A 95 -2.48 30.19 26.83
CA ASN A 95 -3.03 31.37 26.17
C ASN A 95 -1.99 32.19 25.36
N SER A 96 -0.90 31.55 24.89
CA SER A 96 0.07 32.15 23.99
C SER A 96 0.36 31.22 22.80
N TRP A 97 0.57 31.81 21.64
CA TRP A 97 1.09 31.12 20.44
C TRP A 97 2.59 31.42 20.22
N GLU A 98 3.16 32.32 21.03
CA GLU A 98 4.59 32.64 20.99
C GLU A 98 5.41 31.48 21.57
N LEU A 99 6.53 31.21 20.91
CA LEU A 99 7.52 30.24 21.33
C LEU A 99 8.62 30.95 22.10
N ASP A 100 8.91 30.44 23.30
CA ASP A 100 10.08 30.87 24.04
C ASP A 100 11.37 30.31 23.37
N GLU A 101 12.54 30.78 23.79
CA GLU A 101 13.83 30.47 23.11
C GLU A 101 14.11 28.96 22.97
N GLN A 102 13.75 28.15 23.96
CA GLN A 102 14.03 26.71 23.94
C GLN A 102 13.09 25.92 23.00
N PRO A 103 11.75 26.08 23.05
CA PRO A 103 10.84 25.54 22.04
C PRO A 103 11.19 25.97 20.61
N GLN A 104 11.69 27.19 20.42
CA GLN A 104 12.10 27.69 19.11
C GLN A 104 13.33 26.92 18.57
N LYS A 105 14.37 26.73 19.39
CA LYS A 105 15.53 25.88 19.02
C LYS A 105 15.14 24.45 18.69
N ASN A 106 14.19 23.89 19.44
CA ASN A 106 13.69 22.55 19.19
C ASN A 106 12.97 22.47 17.82
N LEU A 107 12.23 23.50 17.43
CA LEU A 107 11.60 23.60 16.12
C LEU A 107 12.62 23.77 14.99
N ASP A 108 13.70 24.51 15.21
CA ASP A 108 14.78 24.64 14.23
C ASP A 108 15.41 23.26 13.93
N ILE A 109 15.64 22.46 14.97
CA ILE A 109 16.13 21.08 14.82
C ILE A 109 15.12 20.22 14.03
N ILE A 110 13.83 20.33 14.33
CA ILE A 110 12.78 19.59 13.61
C ILE A 110 12.75 20.01 12.14
N ALA A 111 12.83 21.32 11.86
CA ALA A 111 12.84 21.85 10.51
C ALA A 111 14.05 21.34 9.71
N GLU A 112 15.23 21.33 10.33
CA GLU A 112 16.46 20.81 9.70
C GLU A 112 16.30 19.34 9.31
N VAL A 113 15.93 18.48 10.26
CA VAL A 113 15.73 17.04 10.02
C VAL A 113 14.68 16.78 8.93
N LEU A 114 13.55 17.49 8.97
CA LEU A 114 12.50 17.32 7.96
C LEU A 114 12.93 17.84 6.59
N SER A 115 13.69 18.94 6.53
CA SER A 115 14.18 19.50 5.26
C SER A 115 15.18 18.58 4.57
N GLU A 116 15.94 17.80 5.34
CA GLU A 116 16.89 16.81 4.85
C GLU A 116 16.18 15.54 4.36
N LEU A 117 15.23 15.02 5.14
CA LEU A 117 14.61 13.72 4.87
C LEU A 117 13.43 13.77 3.89
N LEU A 118 12.54 14.77 3.99
CA LEU A 118 11.29 14.79 3.20
C LEU A 118 11.48 14.79 1.68
N PRO A 119 12.49 15.46 1.09
CA PRO A 119 12.68 15.45 -0.37
C PRO A 119 12.82 14.04 -0.97
N CYS A 120 13.38 13.08 -0.23
CA CYS A 120 13.56 11.70 -0.68
C CYS A 120 12.24 10.90 -0.76
N TYR A 121 11.19 11.39 -0.08
CA TYR A 121 9.89 10.73 0.00
C TYR A 121 8.77 11.58 -0.62
N ALA A 122 9.09 12.76 -1.14
CA ALA A 122 8.16 13.69 -1.76
C ALA A 122 8.38 13.76 -3.27
N THR A 123 7.30 13.98 -4.02
CA THR A 123 7.37 14.19 -5.48
C THR A 123 7.85 15.62 -5.78
N THR A 124 9.11 15.92 -5.47
CA THR A 124 9.71 17.23 -5.74
C THR A 124 10.50 17.21 -7.05
N SER A 125 10.63 18.37 -7.69
CA SER A 125 11.32 18.49 -8.99
C SER A 125 12.86 18.34 -8.89
N SER A 126 13.41 18.26 -7.68
CA SER A 126 14.84 18.12 -7.41
C SER A 126 15.05 17.12 -6.27
N ILE A 127 15.27 15.86 -6.62
CA ILE A 127 15.66 14.83 -5.66
C ILE A 127 17.11 15.11 -5.24
N PRO A 128 17.41 15.31 -3.94
CA PRO A 128 18.78 15.42 -3.47
C PRO A 128 19.59 14.17 -3.82
N THR A 129 20.87 14.34 -4.13
CA THR A 129 21.78 13.24 -4.53
C THR A 129 22.11 12.27 -3.40
N ASP A 130 21.64 12.54 -2.18
CA ASP A 130 21.98 11.83 -0.93
C ASP A 130 20.77 11.06 -0.35
N CYS A 131 19.82 10.68 -1.20
CA CYS A 131 18.65 9.87 -0.80
C CYS A 131 18.98 8.38 -0.63
N ASP A 132 20.24 8.00 -0.70
CA ASP A 132 20.73 6.64 -0.46
C ASP A 132 21.20 6.54 1.00
N GLY A 133 20.27 6.23 1.90
CA GLY A 133 20.64 5.65 3.17
C GLY A 133 20.76 4.14 3.02
N ASP A 134 21.99 3.64 3.16
CA ASP A 134 22.40 2.23 3.34
C ASP A 134 21.33 1.31 3.98
#